data_AF-A0A4V2QF64-F1
#
_entry.id   AF-A0A4V2QF64-F1
#
_cell.length_a   1.000
_cell.length_b   1.000
_cell.length_c   1.000
_cell.angle_alpha   90.00
_cell.angle_beta   90.00
_cell.angle_gamma   90.00
#
_symmetry.space_group_name_H-M   'P 1'
#
loop_
_entity.id
_entity.type
_entity.pdbx_description
1 polymer ?
#
loop_
_entity_poly.entity_id
_entity_poly.type
_entity_poly.pdbx_seq_one_letter_code
_entity_poly.pdbx_strand_id
1 'polypeptide(L)'
;MERFFNDDLTIAVSSGICATLIKNCASVLLKLLGIKHYIYWQLAASVFLDESQSWEAAGLLIGFLADLAVASLLGIIFFYVFRFTGRQHHWAKAAMGGFFIWLGITGLAPNLGISKITLGDHSTALAFLITDTLFSYLVVYFILRFGKEYLPEQRYPGRKV
;
A
#
# COMPACT_ATOMS: atom_id res chain seq x y z
N MET A 1 18.39 23.12 9.32
CA MET A 1 18.02 21.76 8.88
C MET A 1 16.80 21.89 8.00
N GLU A 2 16.97 21.78 6.68
CA GLU A 2 15.82 21.66 5.77
C GLU A 2 15.04 20.40 6.14
N ARG A 3 13.75 20.54 6.45
CA ARG A 3 12.87 19.39 6.63
C ARG A 3 12.77 18.72 5.24
N PHE A 4 13.22 17.47 5.13
CA PHE A 4 13.06 16.63 3.94
C PHE A 4 11.58 16.53 3.47
N PHE A 5 10.64 16.90 4.35
CA PHE A 5 9.18 16.87 4.16
C PHE A 5 8.61 18.30 4.03
N ASN A 6 8.99 19.04 2.99
CA ASN A 6 8.53 20.42 2.79
C ASN A 6 7.29 20.55 1.89
N ASP A 7 6.87 19.48 1.23
CA ASP A 7 5.70 19.48 0.36
C ASP A 7 4.84 18.22 0.51
N ASP A 8 3.56 18.38 0.17
CA ASP A 8 2.53 17.36 0.25
C ASP A 8 2.91 16.07 -0.50
N LEU A 9 3.52 16.21 -1.68
CA LEU A 9 3.86 15.07 -2.53
C LEU A 9 4.99 14.25 -1.89
N THR A 10 6.04 14.91 -1.42
CA THR A 10 7.17 14.24 -0.76
C THR A 10 6.70 13.52 0.51
N ILE A 11 5.82 14.13 1.32
CA ILE A 11 5.21 13.47 2.49
C ILE A 11 4.41 12.24 2.08
N ALA A 12 3.58 12.36 1.05
CA ALA A 12 2.72 11.27 0.63
C ALA A 12 3.52 10.08 0.07
N VAL A 13 4.48 10.34 -0.81
CA VAL A 13 5.34 9.32 -1.43
C VAL A 13 6.18 8.61 -0.38
N SER A 14 6.88 9.35 0.46
CA SER A 14 7.73 8.77 1.51
C SER A 14 6.93 7.98 2.55
N SER A 15 5.70 8.43 2.90
CA SER A 15 4.81 7.66 3.78
C SER A 15 4.43 6.31 3.17
N GLY A 16 4.14 6.29 1.86
CA GLY A 16 3.89 5.06 1.10
C GLY A 16 5.09 4.12 1.11
N ILE A 17 6.28 4.62 0.79
CA ILE A 17 7.53 3.85 0.77
C ILE A 17 7.83 3.26 2.16
N CYS A 18 7.83 4.09 3.21
CA CYS A 18 8.12 3.65 4.58
C CYS A 18 7.13 2.57 5.05
N ALA A 19 5.84 2.74 4.77
CA ALA A 19 4.83 1.74 5.08
C ALA A 19 5.05 0.43 4.32
N THR A 20 5.41 0.49 3.04
CA THR A 20 5.68 -0.71 2.23
C THR A 20 6.91 -1.48 2.69
N LEU A 21 7.97 -0.80 3.14
CA LEU A 21 9.14 -1.50 3.69
C LEU A 21 8.75 -2.35 4.91
N ILE A 22 7.95 -1.80 5.82
CA ILE A 22 7.45 -2.52 7.01
C ILE A 22 6.46 -3.62 6.62
N LYS A 23 5.51 -3.33 5.71
CA LYS A 23 4.57 -4.32 5.15
C LYS A 23 5.32 -5.51 4.55
N ASN A 24 6.41 -5.25 3.83
CA ASN A 24 7.18 -6.28 3.16
C ASN A 24 7.89 -7.19 4.15
N CYS A 25 8.42 -6.66 5.26
CA CYS A 25 8.94 -7.49 6.35
C CYS A 25 7.87 -8.43 6.92
N ALA A 26 6.68 -7.90 7.23
CA ALA A 26 5.55 -8.72 7.71
C ALA A 26 5.14 -9.78 6.66
N SER A 27 5.11 -9.39 5.40
CA SER A 27 4.82 -10.28 4.27
C SER A 27 5.86 -11.40 4.15
N VAL A 28 7.16 -11.12 4.21
CA VAL A 28 8.18 -12.17 4.16
C VAL A 28 8.05 -13.11 5.35
N LEU A 29 7.79 -12.58 6.56
CA LEU A 29 7.56 -13.40 7.75
C LEU A 29 6.37 -14.36 7.56
N LEU A 30 5.23 -13.89 7.05
CA LEU A 30 4.07 -14.74 6.78
C LEU A 30 4.37 -15.83 5.74
N LYS A 31 5.23 -15.55 4.75
CA LYS A 31 5.69 -16.58 3.80
C LYS A 31 6.58 -17.62 4.49
N LEU A 32 7.50 -17.18 5.34
CA LEU A 32 8.39 -18.08 6.10
C LEU A 32 7.61 -18.98 7.08
N LEU A 33 6.49 -18.48 7.62
CA LEU A 33 5.58 -19.26 8.46
C LEU A 33 4.67 -20.20 7.67
N GLY A 34 4.74 -20.20 6.33
CA GLY A 34 3.91 -21.04 5.47
C GLY A 34 2.45 -20.59 5.37
N ILE A 35 2.10 -19.40 5.87
CA ILE A 35 0.73 -18.85 5.85
C ILE A 35 0.38 -18.31 4.46
N LYS A 36 1.39 -18.01 3.63
CA LYS A 36 1.16 -17.58 2.25
C LYS A 36 2.24 -18.07 1.30
N HIS A 37 1.85 -18.24 0.04
CA HIS A 37 2.75 -18.74 -1.00
C HIS A 37 3.59 -17.64 -1.68
N TYR A 38 3.04 -16.43 -1.82
CA TYR A 38 3.65 -15.33 -2.58
C TYR A 38 3.92 -14.10 -1.71
N ILE A 39 5.02 -13.40 -2.00
CA ILE A 39 5.30 -12.05 -1.46
C ILE A 39 4.89 -10.98 -2.47
N TYR A 40 4.73 -9.73 -2.01
CA TYR A 40 4.33 -8.61 -2.86
C TYR A 40 5.24 -8.39 -4.06
N TRP A 41 6.55 -8.63 -3.92
CA TRP A 41 7.49 -8.45 -5.03
C TRP A 41 7.22 -9.42 -6.16
N GLN A 42 6.89 -10.67 -5.86
CA GLN A 42 6.54 -11.67 -6.88
C GLN A 42 5.25 -11.28 -7.59
N LEU A 43 4.25 -10.87 -6.81
CA LEU A 43 2.97 -10.40 -7.34
C LEU A 43 3.17 -9.20 -8.27
N ALA A 44 3.92 -8.19 -7.83
CA ALA A 44 4.20 -6.99 -8.61
C ALA A 44 5.07 -7.27 -9.85
N ALA A 45 6.06 -8.17 -9.74
CA ALA A 45 6.89 -8.59 -10.87
C ALA A 45 6.06 -9.29 -11.95
N SER A 46 5.05 -10.06 -11.55
CA SER A 46 4.20 -10.82 -12.48
C SER A 46 3.31 -9.96 -13.38
N VAL A 47 3.25 -8.64 -13.14
CA VAL A 47 2.63 -7.68 -14.06
C VAL A 47 3.48 -7.49 -15.31
N PHE A 48 4.81 -7.59 -15.19
CA PHE A 48 5.76 -7.34 -16.28
C PHE A 48 6.36 -8.63 -16.83
N LEU A 49 6.58 -9.61 -15.96
CA LEU A 49 7.32 -10.84 -16.24
C LEU A 49 6.42 -12.05 -16.15
N ASP A 50 6.82 -13.16 -16.76
CA ASP A 50 6.15 -14.43 -16.52
C ASP A 50 6.40 -14.93 -15.09
N GLU A 51 5.50 -15.80 -14.61
CA GLU A 51 5.55 -16.30 -13.24
C GLU A 51 6.90 -16.95 -12.93
N SER A 52 7.47 -17.74 -13.85
CA SER A 52 8.78 -18.40 -13.67
C SER A 52 9.91 -17.41 -13.40
N GLN A 53 9.90 -16.25 -14.07
CA GLN A 53 10.91 -15.20 -13.93
C GLN A 53 10.71 -14.36 -12.66
N SER A 54 9.50 -14.35 -12.08
CA SER A 54 9.21 -13.61 -10.84
C SER A 54 9.94 -14.19 -9.60
N TRP A 55 10.48 -15.41 -9.71
CA TRP A 55 11.27 -16.06 -8.66
C TRP A 55 12.77 -15.78 -8.77
N GLU A 56 13.23 -15.30 -9.92
CA GLU A 56 14.64 -14.98 -10.14
C GLU A 56 15.04 -13.69 -9.42
N ALA A 57 16.32 -13.55 -9.09
CA ALA A 57 16.83 -12.36 -8.38
C ALA A 57 16.52 -11.06 -9.12
N ALA A 58 16.64 -11.05 -10.46
CA ALA A 58 16.31 -9.91 -11.29
C ALA A 58 14.79 -9.61 -11.27
N GLY A 59 13.95 -10.65 -11.33
CA GLY A 59 12.51 -10.52 -11.22
C GLY A 59 12.05 -9.97 -9.87
N LEU A 60 12.67 -10.42 -8.77
CA LEU A 60 12.42 -9.89 -7.43
C LEU A 60 12.80 -8.42 -7.31
N LEU A 61 13.91 -7.99 -7.93
CA LEU A 61 14.30 -6.57 -7.96
C LEU A 61 13.30 -5.71 -8.72
N ILE A 62 12.87 -6.17 -9.90
CA ILE A 62 11.83 -5.49 -10.71
C ILE A 62 10.53 -5.40 -9.89
N GLY A 63 10.14 -6.49 -9.26
CA GLY A 63 8.97 -6.56 -8.39
C GLY A 63 9.04 -5.64 -7.18
N PHE A 64 10.20 -5.53 -6.56
CA PHE A 64 10.43 -4.60 -5.45
C PHE A 64 10.26 -3.15 -5.89
N LEU A 65 10.85 -2.76 -7.03
CA LEU A 65 10.70 -1.41 -7.58
C LEU A 65 9.26 -1.11 -7.98
N ALA A 66 8.57 -2.08 -8.58
CA ALA A 66 7.15 -1.96 -8.92
C ALA A 66 6.27 -1.80 -7.66
N ASP A 67 6.51 -2.59 -6.62
CA ASP A 67 5.79 -2.48 -5.33
C ASP A 67 6.05 -1.11 -4.66
N LEU A 68 7.28 -0.57 -4.74
CA LEU A 68 7.57 0.79 -4.28
C LEU A 68 6.84 1.88 -5.09
N ALA A 69 6.74 1.72 -6.41
CA ALA A 69 6.01 2.65 -7.27
C ALA A 69 4.50 2.65 -6.93
N VAL A 70 3.91 1.46 -6.79
CA VAL A 70 2.51 1.30 -6.37
C VAL A 70 2.31 1.89 -4.97
N ALA A 71 3.22 1.63 -4.04
CA ALA A 71 3.15 2.17 -2.68
C ALA A 71 3.19 3.70 -2.65
N SER A 72 4.04 4.30 -3.47
CA SER A 72 4.15 5.75 -3.62
C SER A 72 2.85 6.34 -4.14
N LEU A 73 2.26 5.72 -5.17
CA LEU A 73 0.97 6.12 -5.73
C LEU A 73 -0.16 6.01 -4.70
N LEU A 74 -0.21 4.90 -3.95
CA LEU A 74 -1.18 4.73 -2.87
C LEU A 74 -0.99 5.77 -1.77
N GLY A 75 0.25 6.06 -1.37
CA GLY A 75 0.57 7.13 -0.42
C GLY A 75 -0.01 8.48 -0.85
N ILE A 76 0.16 8.84 -2.13
CA ILE A 76 -0.44 10.03 -2.75
C ILE A 76 -1.96 9.99 -2.63
N ILE A 77 -2.59 8.89 -3.04
CA ILE A 77 -4.05 8.73 -2.98
C ILE A 77 -4.55 8.92 -1.54
N PHE A 78 -3.95 8.25 -0.56
CA PHE A 78 -4.31 8.41 0.85
C PHE A 78 -4.17 9.86 1.31
N PHE A 79 -3.02 10.50 1.05
CA PHE A 79 -2.80 11.87 1.47
C PHE A 79 -3.88 12.82 0.95
N TYR A 80 -4.21 12.72 -0.34
CA TYR A 80 -5.25 13.57 -0.94
C TYR A 80 -6.65 13.23 -0.44
N VAL A 81 -7.00 11.94 -0.25
CA VAL A 81 -8.27 11.55 0.38
C VAL A 81 -8.41 12.20 1.76
N PHE A 82 -7.34 12.20 2.56
CA PHE A 82 -7.32 12.87 3.86
C PHE A 82 -7.38 14.40 3.76
N ARG A 83 -6.76 14.99 2.73
CA ARG A 83 -6.83 16.43 2.46
C ARG A 83 -8.24 16.90 2.09
N PHE A 84 -9.01 16.05 1.41
CA PHE A 84 -10.40 16.35 1.02
C PHE A 84 -11.41 16.03 2.12
N THR A 85 -11.23 14.93 2.86
CA THR A 85 -12.21 14.44 3.84
C THR A 85 -11.87 14.78 5.30
N GLY A 86 -10.71 15.38 5.54
CA GLY A 86 -10.19 15.67 6.88
C GLY A 86 -9.68 14.44 7.63
N ARG A 87 -9.08 14.67 8.80
CA ARG A 87 -8.43 13.64 9.63
C ARG A 87 -9.35 12.92 10.63
N GLN A 88 -10.60 13.33 10.71
CA GLN A 88 -11.59 12.62 11.53
C GLN A 88 -11.71 11.15 11.09
N HIS A 89 -11.86 10.27 12.09
CA HIS A 89 -11.98 8.83 11.90
C HIS A 89 -10.86 8.22 11.03
N HIS A 90 -9.64 8.74 11.14
CA HIS A 90 -8.51 8.34 10.31
C HIS A 90 -8.24 6.83 10.33
N TRP A 91 -8.38 6.17 11.48
CA TRP A 91 -8.21 4.72 11.57
C TRP A 91 -9.29 3.91 10.86
N ALA A 92 -10.55 4.37 10.87
CA ALA A 92 -11.61 3.72 10.10
C ALA A 92 -11.37 3.90 8.59
N LYS A 93 -10.95 5.10 8.16
CA LYS A 93 -10.57 5.36 6.77
C LYS A 93 -9.36 4.51 6.34
N ALA A 94 -8.39 4.31 7.24
CA ALA A 94 -7.26 3.43 7.00
C ALA A 94 -7.73 1.98 6.75
N ALA A 95 -8.59 1.43 7.62
CA ALA A 95 -9.15 0.10 7.44
C ALA A 95 -9.89 -0.05 6.10
N MET A 96 -10.76 0.91 5.76
CA MET A 96 -11.46 0.92 4.47
C MET A 96 -10.49 0.94 3.29
N GLY A 97 -9.45 1.77 3.36
CA GLY A 97 -8.41 1.83 2.34
C GLY A 97 -7.64 0.50 2.20
N GLY A 98 -7.42 -0.21 3.31
CA GLY A 98 -6.85 -1.56 3.31
C GLY A 98 -7.74 -2.56 2.57
N PHE A 99 -9.04 -2.57 2.85
CA PHE A 99 -10.01 -3.39 2.13
C PHE A 99 -10.05 -3.08 0.63
N PHE A 100 -10.00 -1.80 0.25
CA PHE A 100 -9.99 -1.40 -1.16
C PHE A 100 -8.70 -1.78 -1.88
N ILE A 101 -7.53 -1.68 -1.22
CA ILE A 101 -6.26 -2.16 -1.78
C ILE A 101 -6.33 -3.67 -1.97
N TRP A 102 -6.77 -4.40 -0.94
CA TRP A 102 -6.89 -5.85 -1.01
C TRP A 102 -7.79 -6.27 -2.16
N LEU A 103 -9.02 -5.72 -2.23
CA LEU A 103 -9.95 -6.02 -3.30
C LEU A 103 -9.40 -5.61 -4.67
N GLY A 104 -8.82 -4.41 -4.81
CA GLY A 104 -8.37 -3.88 -6.10
C GLY A 104 -7.10 -4.53 -6.63
N ILE A 105 -6.05 -4.56 -5.81
CA ILE A 105 -4.70 -4.98 -6.23
C ILE A 105 -4.52 -6.49 -6.08
N THR A 106 -5.00 -7.08 -4.99
CA THR A 106 -4.78 -8.52 -4.74
C THR A 106 -5.94 -9.39 -5.19
N GLY A 107 -7.16 -8.84 -5.22
CA GLY A 107 -8.35 -9.52 -5.74
C GLY A 107 -8.52 -9.31 -7.24
N LEU A 108 -8.87 -8.09 -7.67
CA LEU A 108 -9.31 -7.80 -9.02
C LEU A 108 -8.16 -7.85 -10.04
N ALA A 109 -7.00 -7.27 -9.77
CA ALA A 109 -5.92 -7.22 -10.74
C ALA A 109 -5.46 -8.61 -11.26
N PRO A 110 -5.24 -9.63 -10.41
CA PRO A 110 -5.00 -11.00 -10.88
C PRO A 110 -6.15 -11.57 -11.72
N ASN A 111 -7.39 -11.37 -11.27
CA ASN A 111 -8.57 -11.91 -11.95
C ASN A 111 -8.89 -11.23 -13.29
N LEU A 112 -8.40 -10.00 -13.51
CA LEU A 112 -8.49 -9.27 -14.77
C LEU A 112 -7.29 -9.53 -15.71
N GLY A 113 -6.36 -10.41 -15.32
CA GLY A 113 -5.16 -10.72 -16.11
C GLY A 113 -4.09 -9.64 -16.08
N ILE A 114 -4.17 -8.67 -15.15
CA ILE A 114 -3.12 -7.65 -14.94
C ILE A 114 -1.89 -8.29 -14.28
N SER A 115 -2.12 -9.23 -13.35
CA SER A 115 -1.09 -10.04 -12.71
C SER A 115 -1.20 -11.47 -13.19
N LYS A 116 -0.07 -12.07 -13.59
CA LYS A 116 -0.03 -13.48 -14.03
C LYS A 116 -0.06 -14.47 -12.88
N ILE A 117 0.14 -14.01 -11.63
CA ILE A 117 -0.02 -14.82 -10.42
C ILE A 117 -1.45 -14.67 -9.91
N THR A 118 -2.15 -15.79 -9.74
CA THR A 118 -3.47 -15.86 -9.10
C THR A 118 -3.39 -16.38 -7.67
N LEU A 119 -4.12 -15.75 -6.76
CA LEU A 119 -4.23 -16.20 -5.37
C LEU A 119 -5.21 -17.39 -5.29
N GLY A 120 -4.70 -18.61 -5.46
CA GLY A 120 -5.53 -19.82 -5.48
C GLY A 120 -5.97 -20.32 -4.10
N ASP A 121 -5.41 -19.79 -3.01
CA ASP A 121 -5.62 -20.27 -1.63
C ASP A 121 -6.22 -19.17 -0.73
N HIS A 122 -7.21 -19.58 0.08
CA HIS A 122 -7.90 -18.73 1.05
C HIS A 122 -6.94 -18.15 2.10
N SER A 123 -5.95 -18.93 2.57
CA SER A 123 -5.02 -18.48 3.61
C SER A 123 -4.11 -17.37 3.09
N THR A 124 -3.64 -17.51 1.86
CA THR A 124 -2.89 -16.49 1.13
C THR A 124 -3.72 -15.24 0.91
N ALA A 125 -4.99 -15.38 0.47
CA ALA A 125 -5.88 -14.24 0.26
C ALA A 125 -6.12 -13.45 1.57
N LEU A 126 -6.39 -14.13 2.68
CA LEU A 126 -6.56 -13.50 4.00
C LEU A 126 -5.26 -12.89 4.53
N ALA A 127 -4.11 -13.52 4.27
CA ALA A 127 -2.81 -12.97 4.63
C ALA A 127 -2.55 -11.64 3.92
N PHE A 128 -2.88 -11.55 2.62
CA PHE A 128 -2.81 -10.30 1.87
C PHE A 128 -3.74 -9.22 2.44
N LEU A 129 -4.96 -9.59 2.85
CA LEU A 129 -5.88 -8.66 3.49
C LEU A 129 -5.27 -8.05 4.76
N ILE A 130 -4.68 -8.89 5.61
CA ILE A 130 -4.03 -8.45 6.85
C ILE A 130 -2.87 -7.51 6.53
N THR A 131 -2.03 -7.85 5.55
CA THR A 131 -0.86 -7.02 5.21
C THR A 131 -1.23 -5.73 4.48
N ASP A 132 -2.27 -5.72 3.63
CA ASP A 132 -2.77 -4.51 2.96
C ASP A 132 -3.44 -3.56 3.96
N THR A 133 -4.15 -4.12 4.94
CA THR A 133 -4.68 -3.35 6.06
C THR A 133 -3.56 -2.78 6.91
N LEU A 134 -2.56 -3.58 7.28
CA LEU A 134 -1.38 -3.08 7.99
C LEU A 134 -0.70 -1.94 7.22
N PHE A 135 -0.54 -2.09 5.90
CA PHE A 135 0.02 -1.06 5.04
C PHE A 135 -0.78 0.24 5.11
N SER A 136 -2.11 0.20 4.95
CA SER A 136 -2.93 1.41 4.99
C SER A 136 -2.87 2.11 6.35
N TYR A 137 -2.85 1.34 7.45
CA TYR A 137 -2.64 1.87 8.80
C TYR A 137 -1.29 2.59 8.92
N LEU A 138 -0.22 1.99 8.41
CA LEU A 138 1.12 2.56 8.44
C LEU A 138 1.24 3.82 7.58
N VAL A 139 0.67 3.82 6.38
CA VAL A 139 0.62 5.00 5.50
C VAL A 139 -0.05 6.16 6.22
N VAL A 140 -1.24 5.92 6.79
CA VAL A 140 -1.97 6.95 7.53
C VAL A 140 -1.21 7.40 8.76
N TYR A 141 -0.57 6.49 9.50
CA TYR A 141 0.30 6.83 10.62
C TYR A 141 1.44 7.78 10.21
N PHE A 142 2.16 7.47 9.13
CA PHE A 142 3.26 8.32 8.65
C PHE A 142 2.77 9.66 8.11
N ILE A 143 1.65 9.68 7.39
CA ILE A 143 1.01 10.93 6.94
C ILE A 143 0.63 11.80 8.14
N LEU A 144 0.06 11.23 9.21
CA LEU A 144 -0.28 11.97 10.41
C LEU A 144 0.95 12.40 11.21
N ARG A 145 2.05 11.64 11.14
CA ARG A 145 3.31 11.95 11.82
C ARG A 145 4.07 13.09 11.15
N PHE A 146 4.13 13.10 9.83
CA PHE A 146 4.95 14.05 9.05
C PHE A 146 4.14 15.13 8.35
N GLY A 147 2.87 14.87 8.03
CA GLY A 147 2.00 15.75 7.23
C GLY A 147 0.81 16.36 7.98
N LYS A 148 0.75 16.21 9.30
CA LYS A 148 -0.40 16.67 10.11
C LYS A 148 -0.70 18.17 9.95
N GLU A 149 0.30 19.00 9.70
CA GLU A 149 0.14 20.45 9.49
C GLU A 149 -0.57 20.78 8.16
N TYR A 150 -0.50 19.89 7.16
CA TYR A 150 -1.06 20.09 5.81
C TYR A 150 -2.49 19.57 5.65
N LEU A 151 -3.01 18.88 6.67
CA LEU A 151 -4.31 18.21 6.62
C LEU A 151 -5.35 18.93 7.48
N PRO A 152 -6.55 19.19 6.94
CA PRO A 152 -7.63 19.78 7.73
C PRO A 152 -8.12 18.81 8.82
N GLU A 153 -8.55 19.34 9.96
CA GLU A 153 -9.19 18.52 10.99
C GLU A 153 -10.53 17.95 10.49
N GLN A 154 -11.36 18.78 9.85
CA GLN A 154 -12.68 18.39 9.34
C GLN A 154 -12.96 19.04 7.97
N ARG A 155 -13.50 18.26 7.03
CA ARG A 155 -14.10 18.78 5.77
C ARG A 155 -15.33 17.93 5.37
N TYR A 156 -16.45 18.64 5.14
CA TYR A 156 -17.82 18.30 4.65
C TYR A 156 -18.98 18.15 5.67
N PRO A 157 -20.20 18.66 5.36
CA PRO A 157 -20.57 19.93 4.72
C PRO A 157 -21.10 20.96 5.74
N GLY A 158 -20.59 22.18 5.56
CA GLY A 158 -21.09 23.46 6.05
C GLY A 158 -20.29 24.61 5.43
N ARG A 159 -19.61 24.34 4.31
CA ARG A 159 -18.57 25.19 3.71
C ARG A 159 -19.17 26.55 3.32
N LYS A 160 -18.96 27.57 4.16
CA LYS A 160 -18.76 28.94 3.67
C LYS A 160 -17.26 29.18 3.67
N VAL A 161 -16.72 29.35 2.46
CA VAL A 161 -15.40 29.94 2.24
C VAL A 161 -15.51 31.42 2.59
#